data_AF-A0A1H4B0C2-F1
#
_entry.id   AF-A0A1H4B0C2-F1
#
_cell.length_a   1.000
_cell.length_b   1.000
_cell.length_c   1.000
_cell.angle_alpha   90.00
_cell.angle_beta   90.00
_cell.angle_gamma   90.00
#
_symmetry.space_group_name_H-M   'P 1'
#
loop_
_entity.id
_entity.type
_entity.pdbx_description
1 polymer ?
#
loop_
_entity_poly.entity_id
_entity_poly.type
_entity_poly.pdbx_seq_one_letter_code
_entity_poly.pdbx_strand_id
1 'polypeptide(L)'
;MFNKILIKSGSNVAERYLSIADIVDMMFYFNEVHVVISQFELKQLLAVFGEDSFYELITSKRLIVHPCDQHIGASKYGEFDSVGLFRHNFRSIDELLFNFHKETSKDFKENKRFADRFSKVLSEYRYPKEINDSLYKDVENEHLLSKVTQVFIKQYYPNYQNVEDIRIKADPSVSSFMTFYKIGGNLRINELNEMHQQNGYSGTFGYSTILMALGETHMDCYLASELQAEMMVNQRWSEVYKLRINECIKQVDKTIDNIDHFHEMTANDYLSPGQSFVDGLVSPNELVKNLNCDDSVKFREWLSKIPQGQPISGELYKAIQNQNSNKLWVKGIRTLAQVVTGLIPIIGPIAGGALTCLDGFAGDKIINGWQPSMFVNKVLTKGQFKK
;
A
#
# COMPACT_ATOMS: atom_id res chain seq x y z
N MET A 1 -11.32 17.45 -11.15
CA MET A 1 -11.38 16.67 -12.38
C MET A 1 -10.54 17.40 -13.42
N PHE A 2 -9.67 16.70 -14.16
CA PHE A 2 -8.77 17.29 -15.16
C PHE A 2 -7.74 18.30 -14.62
N ASN A 3 -7.29 18.15 -13.37
CA ASN A 3 -6.27 19.06 -12.83
C ASN A 3 -4.86 18.58 -13.19
N LYS A 4 -4.48 17.40 -12.69
CA LYS A 4 -3.15 16.83 -12.89
C LYS A 4 -3.27 15.40 -13.38
N ILE A 5 -2.46 15.02 -14.36
CA ILE A 5 -2.34 13.64 -14.80
C ILE A 5 -0.88 13.21 -14.83
N LEU A 6 -0.60 12.00 -14.35
CA LEU A 6 0.68 11.32 -14.43
C LEU A 6 0.65 10.33 -15.60
N ILE A 7 1.66 10.44 -16.47
CA ILE A 7 1.93 9.50 -17.56
C ILE A 7 3.32 8.91 -17.35
N LYS A 8 3.45 7.59 -17.51
CA LYS A 8 4.72 6.86 -17.47
C LYS A 8 4.93 6.06 -18.75
N SER A 9 6.19 5.73 -19.03
CA SER A 9 6.56 4.86 -20.16
C SER A 9 5.85 3.51 -20.09
N GLY A 10 5.45 2.99 -21.25
CA GLY A 10 4.80 1.68 -21.35
C GLY A 10 3.36 1.64 -20.86
N SER A 11 2.69 2.78 -20.69
CA SER A 11 1.25 2.86 -20.39
C SER A 11 0.37 2.21 -21.47
N ASN A 12 0.89 2.11 -22.71
CA ASN A 12 0.25 1.43 -23.83
C ASN A 12 0.93 0.08 -24.12
N VAL A 13 0.14 -0.96 -24.38
CA VAL A 13 0.58 -2.37 -24.52
C VAL A 13 1.60 -2.56 -25.64
N ALA A 14 1.55 -1.71 -26.68
CA ALA A 14 2.38 -1.81 -27.87
C ALA A 14 3.73 -1.08 -27.79
N GLU A 15 3.95 -0.21 -26.80
CA GLU A 15 5.09 0.71 -26.81
C GLU A 15 6.03 0.50 -25.63
N ARG A 16 7.34 0.45 -25.92
CA ARG A 16 8.41 0.49 -24.90
C ARG A 16 8.67 1.90 -24.36
N TYR A 17 8.09 2.92 -24.98
CA TYR A 17 8.37 4.33 -24.74
C TYR A 17 7.10 5.09 -24.32
N LEU A 18 7.22 6.41 -24.15
CA LEU A 18 6.05 7.27 -23.97
C LEU A 18 5.29 7.40 -25.28
N SER A 19 3.96 7.29 -25.18
CA SER A 19 3.06 7.68 -26.24
C SER A 19 3.00 9.20 -26.32
N ILE A 20 3.63 9.77 -27.34
CA ILE A 20 3.63 11.21 -27.59
C ILE A 20 2.20 11.72 -27.84
N ALA A 21 1.39 10.92 -28.54
CA ALA A 21 -0.01 11.25 -28.80
C ALA A 21 -0.79 11.41 -27.48
N ASP A 22 -0.64 10.47 -26.54
CA ASP A 22 -1.32 10.55 -25.25
C ASP A 22 -0.85 11.77 -24.45
N ILE A 23 0.44 12.10 -24.46
CA ILE A 23 0.96 13.31 -23.80
C ILE A 23 0.31 14.57 -24.40
N VAL A 24 0.27 14.67 -25.73
CA VAL A 24 -0.32 15.84 -26.43
C VAL A 24 -1.81 15.95 -26.15
N ASP A 25 -2.56 14.85 -26.24
CA ASP A 25 -3.99 14.84 -25.94
C ASP A 25 -4.24 15.28 -24.49
N MET A 26 -3.49 14.72 -23.53
CA MET A 26 -3.63 15.11 -22.13
C MET A 26 -3.23 16.56 -21.87
N MET A 27 -2.34 17.14 -22.68
CA MET A 27 -2.01 18.56 -22.63
C MET A 27 -3.19 19.47 -23.06
N PHE A 28 -4.17 18.96 -23.81
CA PHE A 28 -5.38 19.73 -24.12
C PHE A 28 -6.44 19.67 -23.01
N TYR A 29 -6.48 18.59 -22.24
CA TYR A 29 -7.56 18.35 -21.27
C TYR A 29 -7.20 18.67 -19.81
N PHE A 30 -5.98 18.32 -19.36
CA PHE A 30 -5.58 18.55 -17.97
C PHE A 30 -5.06 19.98 -17.77
N ASN A 31 -4.70 20.43 -16.57
CA ASN A 31 -3.91 21.66 -16.39
C ASN A 31 -2.41 21.36 -16.38
N GLU A 32 -2.00 20.29 -15.71
CA GLU A 32 -0.61 19.85 -15.59
C GLU A 32 -0.49 18.39 -16.07
N VAL A 33 0.40 18.14 -17.02
CA VAL A 33 0.79 16.76 -17.41
C VAL A 33 2.13 16.45 -16.78
N HIS A 34 2.14 15.55 -15.81
CA HIS A 34 3.36 15.04 -15.18
C HIS A 34 3.88 13.82 -15.94
N VAL A 35 5.17 13.79 -16.21
CA VAL A 35 5.85 12.63 -16.77
C VAL A 35 7.03 12.24 -15.89
N VAL A 36 7.04 11.01 -15.37
CA VAL A 36 8.19 10.45 -14.62
C VAL A 36 8.94 9.50 -15.53
N ILE A 37 10.15 9.89 -15.92
CA ILE A 37 10.80 9.37 -17.13
C ILE A 37 12.27 9.05 -16.93
N SER A 38 12.79 8.09 -17.69
CA SER A 38 14.22 7.81 -17.72
C SER A 38 14.94 8.74 -18.69
N GLN A 39 16.25 8.56 -18.80
CA GLN A 39 17.08 9.23 -19.80
C GLN A 39 16.60 8.98 -21.24
N PHE A 40 16.04 7.81 -21.54
CA PHE A 40 15.64 7.45 -22.90
C PHE A 40 14.44 8.28 -23.37
N GLU A 41 13.43 8.42 -22.51
CA GLU A 41 12.24 9.20 -22.87
C GLU A 41 12.47 10.69 -22.77
N LEU A 42 13.37 11.16 -21.89
CA LEU A 42 13.79 12.57 -21.92
C LEU A 42 14.40 12.93 -23.27
N LYS A 43 15.24 12.05 -23.82
CA LYS A 43 15.80 12.20 -25.17
C LYS A 43 14.73 12.14 -26.26
N GLN A 44 13.73 11.26 -26.12
CA GLN A 44 12.58 11.17 -27.02
C GLN A 44 11.80 12.49 -27.06
N LEU A 45 11.47 13.08 -25.90
CA LEU A 45 10.71 14.32 -25.80
C LEU A 45 11.47 15.50 -26.43
N LEU A 46 12.77 15.61 -26.15
CA LEU A 46 13.63 16.62 -26.79
C LEU A 46 13.65 16.49 -28.31
N ALA A 47 13.77 15.26 -28.82
CA ALA A 47 13.80 15.01 -30.27
C ALA A 47 12.47 15.34 -30.96
N VAL A 48 11.35 15.13 -30.28
CA VAL A 48 10.00 15.33 -30.84
C VAL A 48 9.56 16.80 -30.80
N PHE A 49 9.71 17.47 -29.66
CA PHE A 49 9.23 18.84 -29.48
C PHE A 49 10.25 19.89 -29.94
N GLY A 50 11.54 19.51 -30.03
CA GLY A 50 12.64 20.45 -30.17
C GLY A 50 12.89 21.24 -28.88
N GLU A 51 14.06 21.87 -28.78
CA GLU A 51 14.52 22.49 -27.54
C GLU A 51 13.62 23.63 -27.07
N ASP A 52 13.28 24.56 -27.96
CA ASP A 52 12.53 25.75 -27.58
C ASP A 52 11.08 25.44 -27.20
N SER A 53 10.36 24.64 -28.01
CA SER A 53 8.99 24.24 -27.69
C SER A 53 8.95 23.39 -26.41
N PHE A 54 9.90 22.47 -26.22
CA PHE A 54 9.95 21.67 -25.00
C PHE A 54 10.22 22.54 -23.76
N TYR A 55 11.13 23.49 -23.87
CA TYR A 55 11.40 24.45 -22.79
C TYR A 55 10.17 25.30 -22.46
N GLU A 56 9.43 25.78 -23.47
CA GLU A 56 8.19 26.53 -23.29
C GLU A 56 7.10 25.68 -22.60
N LEU A 57 6.93 24.42 -23.01
CA LEU A 57 5.97 23.50 -22.37
C LEU A 57 6.28 23.27 -20.88
N ILE A 58 7.57 23.17 -20.52
CA ILE A 58 7.99 23.00 -19.13
C ILE A 58 7.79 24.29 -18.33
N THR A 59 8.26 25.42 -18.86
CA THR A 59 8.20 26.71 -18.15
C THR A 59 6.77 27.26 -18.01
N SER A 60 5.89 26.95 -18.96
CA SER A 60 4.45 27.21 -18.86
C SER A 60 3.71 26.25 -17.92
N LYS A 61 4.41 25.26 -17.35
CA LYS A 61 3.88 24.18 -16.49
C LYS A 61 2.82 23.29 -17.17
N ARG A 62 2.74 23.34 -18.51
CA ARG A 62 1.89 22.45 -19.29
C ARG A 62 2.37 21.00 -19.21
N LEU A 63 3.70 20.82 -19.22
CA LEU A 63 4.39 19.54 -19.10
C LEU A 63 5.41 19.60 -17.97
N ILE A 64 5.15 18.90 -16.87
CA ILE A 64 6.05 18.80 -15.72
C ILE A 64 6.87 17.52 -15.86
N VAL A 65 8.16 17.68 -16.13
CA VAL A 65 9.06 16.56 -16.43
C VAL A 65 9.87 16.22 -15.19
N HIS A 66 9.78 14.95 -14.81
CA HIS A 66 10.46 14.36 -13.66
C HIS A 66 11.45 13.29 -14.12
N PRO A 67 12.69 13.68 -14.49
CA PRO A 67 13.74 12.70 -14.75
C PRO A 67 13.98 11.83 -13.50
N CYS A 68 14.05 10.52 -13.68
CA CYS A 68 14.25 9.56 -12.61
C CYS A 68 15.33 8.54 -13.01
N ASP A 69 16.35 8.37 -12.16
CA ASP A 69 17.41 7.37 -12.35
C ASP A 69 17.00 5.98 -11.86
N GLN A 70 15.81 5.84 -11.26
CA GLN A 70 15.33 4.62 -10.64
C GLN A 70 14.21 3.99 -11.44
N HIS A 71 14.29 2.67 -11.62
CA HIS A 71 13.21 1.88 -12.19
C HIS A 71 12.97 0.66 -11.32
N ILE A 72 11.74 0.16 -11.34
CA ILE A 72 11.44 -1.13 -10.76
C ILE A 72 12.02 -2.21 -11.66
N GLY A 73 12.63 -3.21 -11.04
CA GLY A 73 13.12 -4.39 -11.72
C GLY A 73 12.82 -5.62 -10.90
N ALA A 74 12.88 -6.77 -11.56
CA ALA A 74 12.89 -8.07 -10.91
C ALA A 74 14.15 -8.81 -11.35
N SER A 75 14.75 -9.56 -10.44
CA SER A 75 15.94 -10.36 -10.70
C SER A 75 15.73 -11.78 -10.24
N LYS A 76 16.52 -12.69 -10.79
CA LYS A 76 16.53 -14.10 -10.43
C LYS A 76 17.96 -14.57 -10.20
N TYR A 77 18.20 -15.23 -9.08
CA TYR A 77 19.48 -15.84 -8.73
C TYR A 77 19.25 -17.28 -8.26
N GLY A 78 19.55 -18.24 -9.13
CA GLY A 78 19.25 -19.65 -8.87
C GLY A 78 17.74 -19.89 -8.73
N GLU A 79 17.33 -20.39 -7.56
CA GLU A 79 15.91 -20.61 -7.20
C GLU A 79 15.24 -19.41 -6.53
N PHE A 80 15.96 -18.30 -6.35
CA PHE A 80 15.45 -17.12 -5.68
C PHE A 80 15.06 -16.01 -6.66
N ASP A 81 13.95 -15.35 -6.37
CA ASP A 81 13.45 -14.18 -7.11
C ASP A 81 13.55 -12.92 -6.22
N SER A 82 13.75 -11.76 -6.82
CA SER A 82 13.72 -10.48 -6.12
C SER A 82 13.02 -9.42 -6.94
N VAL A 83 12.58 -8.35 -6.27
CA VAL A 83 12.02 -7.16 -6.89
C VAL A 83 12.46 -5.94 -6.10
N GLY A 84 12.69 -4.83 -6.76
CA GLY A 84 13.08 -3.59 -6.08
C GLY A 84 13.45 -2.49 -7.04
N LEU A 85 13.84 -1.35 -6.50
CA LEU A 85 14.36 -0.24 -7.30
C LEU A 85 15.81 -0.48 -7.72
N PHE A 86 16.04 -0.46 -9.02
CA PHE A 86 17.35 -0.48 -9.66
C PHE A 86 17.69 0.93 -10.13
N ARG A 87 18.98 1.25 -10.15
CA ARG A 87 19.48 2.55 -10.60
C ARG A 87 20.23 2.44 -11.92
N HIS A 88 20.00 3.41 -12.79
CA HIS A 88 20.90 3.73 -13.87
C HIS A 88 21.91 4.79 -13.41
N ASN A 89 23.13 4.73 -13.95
CA ASN A 89 24.19 5.65 -13.58
C ASN A 89 24.16 6.89 -14.46
N PHE A 90 23.46 7.95 -14.03
CA PHE A 90 23.86 9.32 -14.36
C PHE A 90 24.15 10.08 -13.06
N ARG A 91 25.20 10.90 -13.05
CA ARG A 91 25.69 11.56 -11.83
C ARG A 91 24.82 12.77 -11.44
N SER A 92 24.32 13.50 -12.44
CA SER A 92 23.40 14.63 -12.29
C SER A 92 22.63 14.87 -13.60
N ILE A 93 21.52 15.63 -13.49
CA ILE A 93 20.74 16.07 -14.65
C ILE A 93 21.55 16.99 -15.56
N ASP A 94 22.40 17.87 -15.01
CA ASP A 94 23.29 18.71 -15.83
C ASP A 94 24.24 17.88 -16.71
N GLU A 95 24.85 16.83 -16.14
CA GLU A 95 25.74 15.94 -16.89
C GLU A 95 24.97 15.16 -17.97
N LEU A 96 23.77 14.69 -17.64
CA LEU A 96 22.90 14.00 -18.60
C LEU A 96 22.54 14.89 -19.78
N LEU A 97 22.04 16.11 -19.52
CA LEU A 97 21.65 17.08 -20.54
C LEU A 97 22.84 17.54 -21.39
N PHE A 98 23.99 17.78 -20.76
CA PHE A 98 25.22 18.14 -21.46
C PHE A 98 25.63 17.04 -22.44
N ASN A 99 25.58 15.78 -22.00
CA ASN A 99 25.93 14.64 -22.85
C ASN A 99 24.94 14.46 -24.00
N PHE A 100 23.65 14.70 -23.78
CA PHE A 100 22.64 14.66 -24.85
C PHE A 100 22.89 15.71 -25.93
N HIS A 101 23.08 16.98 -25.53
CA HIS A 101 23.28 18.06 -26.50
C HIS A 101 24.66 17.96 -27.19
N LYS A 102 25.65 17.35 -26.55
CA LYS A 102 26.94 17.05 -27.20
C LYS A 102 26.82 16.09 -28.39
N GLU A 103 25.76 15.29 -28.46
CA GLU A 103 25.50 14.46 -29.64
C GLU A 103 25.08 15.27 -30.87
N THR A 104 24.52 16.48 -30.68
CA THR A 104 24.05 17.38 -31.74
C THR A 104 25.03 18.52 -32.02
N SER A 105 25.70 19.06 -30.99
CA SER A 105 26.69 20.14 -31.12
C SER A 105 28.07 19.78 -30.56
N LYS A 106 29.11 20.15 -31.33
CA LYS A 106 30.51 20.03 -30.89
C LYS A 106 30.97 21.23 -30.05
N ASP A 107 30.18 22.30 -29.93
CA ASP A 107 30.53 23.48 -29.14
C ASP A 107 30.26 23.25 -27.65
N PHE A 108 31.34 23.20 -26.87
CA PHE A 108 31.27 23.03 -25.42
C PHE A 108 30.43 24.10 -24.70
N LYS A 109 30.54 25.37 -25.11
CA LYS A 109 29.82 26.49 -24.48
C LYS A 109 28.33 26.40 -24.75
N GLU A 110 27.95 25.97 -25.95
CA GLU A 110 26.55 25.73 -26.33
C GLU A 110 25.96 24.57 -25.52
N ASN A 111 26.63 23.42 -25.48
CA ASN A 111 26.24 22.25 -24.68
C ASN A 111 26.04 22.60 -23.20
N LYS A 112 26.94 23.42 -22.64
CA LYS A 112 26.84 23.88 -21.25
C LYS A 112 25.65 24.82 -21.05
N ARG A 113 25.42 25.77 -21.96
CA ARG A 113 24.26 26.67 -21.89
C ARG A 113 22.94 25.91 -21.98
N PHE A 114 22.86 24.91 -22.85
CA PHE A 114 21.71 24.02 -22.95
C PHE A 114 21.44 23.31 -21.62
N ALA A 115 22.46 22.64 -21.07
CA ALA A 115 22.34 21.92 -19.80
C ALA A 115 21.93 22.85 -18.65
N ASP A 116 22.62 23.99 -18.49
CA ASP A 116 22.33 25.00 -17.46
C ASP A 116 20.92 25.62 -17.62
N ARG A 117 20.39 25.69 -18.85
CA ARG A 117 19.04 26.19 -19.14
C ARG A 117 17.99 25.19 -18.70
N PHE A 118 18.14 23.92 -19.08
CA PHE A 118 17.15 22.88 -18.82
C PHE A 118 17.18 22.35 -17.38
N SER A 119 18.36 22.21 -16.76
CA SER A 119 18.47 21.69 -15.40
C SER A 119 17.74 22.56 -14.35
N LYS A 120 17.56 23.85 -14.63
CA LYS A 120 16.82 24.79 -13.77
C LYS A 120 15.30 24.62 -13.82
N VAL A 121 14.77 24.00 -14.87
CA VAL A 121 13.32 23.87 -15.09
C VAL A 121 12.83 22.43 -14.96
N LEU A 122 13.74 21.46 -14.98
CA LEU A 122 13.44 20.05 -14.69
C LEU A 122 13.45 19.79 -13.18
N SER A 123 12.57 18.91 -12.71
CA SER A 123 12.51 18.51 -11.31
C SER A 123 12.84 17.02 -11.19
N GLU A 124 14.10 16.71 -10.90
CA GLU A 124 14.53 15.31 -10.68
C GLU A 124 13.66 14.67 -9.60
N TYR A 125 13.18 13.46 -9.89
CA TYR A 125 12.42 12.67 -8.95
C TYR A 125 13.24 11.49 -8.47
N ARG A 126 13.27 11.32 -7.15
CA ARG A 126 13.90 10.19 -6.50
C ARG A 126 12.93 9.62 -5.47
N TYR A 127 12.68 8.32 -5.57
CA TYR A 127 11.87 7.63 -4.59
C TYR A 127 12.55 7.67 -3.21
N PRO A 128 11.77 7.76 -2.13
CA PRO A 128 12.30 7.65 -0.77
C PRO A 128 12.93 6.27 -0.58
N LYS A 129 13.93 6.16 0.31
CA LYS A 129 14.67 4.90 0.51
C LYS A 129 13.77 3.80 1.05
N GLU A 130 12.79 4.20 1.84
CA GLU A 130 11.83 3.36 2.56
C GLU A 130 10.79 2.71 1.64
N ILE A 131 10.69 3.15 0.38
CA ILE A 131 9.69 2.59 -0.55
C ILE A 131 9.93 1.10 -0.84
N ASN A 132 11.20 0.67 -0.87
CA ASN A 132 11.54 -0.73 -1.03
C ASN A 132 11.05 -1.55 0.16
N ASP A 133 11.11 -1.01 1.38
CA ASP A 133 10.61 -1.71 2.57
C ASP A 133 9.09 -1.92 2.49
N SER A 134 8.36 -0.94 1.94
CA SER A 134 6.93 -1.10 1.70
C SER A 134 6.63 -2.13 0.60
N LEU A 135 7.44 -2.15 -0.46
CA LEU A 135 7.33 -3.17 -1.50
C LEU A 135 7.64 -4.58 -0.96
N TYR A 136 8.66 -4.72 -0.11
CA TYR A 136 9.01 -6.00 0.51
C TYR A 136 7.88 -6.52 1.41
N LYS A 137 7.21 -5.64 2.16
CA LYS A 137 6.00 -5.99 2.91
C LYS A 137 4.87 -6.48 2.00
N ASP A 138 4.71 -5.90 0.82
CA ASP A 138 3.72 -6.35 -0.16
C ASP A 138 4.07 -7.75 -0.72
N VAL A 139 5.35 -8.03 -0.94
CA VAL A 139 5.82 -9.37 -1.38
C VAL A 139 5.62 -10.42 -0.29
N GLU A 140 5.91 -10.06 0.97
CA GLU A 140 5.78 -10.93 2.13
C GLU A 140 4.31 -11.15 2.56
N ASN A 141 3.38 -10.32 2.06
CA ASN A 141 1.96 -10.48 2.28
C ASN A 141 1.40 -11.60 1.38
N GLU A 142 1.34 -12.82 1.94
CA GLU A 142 0.83 -14.02 1.27
C GLU A 142 -0.55 -13.81 0.63
N HIS A 143 -1.46 -13.08 1.29
CA HIS A 143 -2.79 -12.81 0.76
C HIS A 143 -2.74 -11.94 -0.49
N LEU A 144 -2.00 -10.82 -0.43
CA LEU A 144 -1.85 -9.91 -1.56
C LEU A 144 -1.11 -10.58 -2.72
N LEU A 145 0.01 -11.26 -2.45
CA LEU A 145 0.79 -11.94 -3.47
C LEU A 145 -0.02 -13.04 -4.18
N SER A 146 -0.81 -13.80 -3.41
CA SER A 146 -1.74 -14.78 -3.97
C SER A 146 -2.78 -14.10 -4.85
N LYS A 147 -3.44 -13.02 -4.39
CA LYS A 147 -4.47 -12.32 -5.15
C LYS A 147 -3.93 -11.66 -6.43
N VAL A 148 -2.75 -11.06 -6.37
CA VAL A 148 -2.08 -10.51 -7.56
C VAL A 148 -1.76 -11.62 -8.55
N THR A 149 -1.27 -12.77 -8.07
CA THR A 149 -1.03 -13.94 -8.93
C THR A 149 -2.32 -14.42 -9.58
N GLN A 150 -3.42 -14.52 -8.83
CA GLN A 150 -4.73 -14.93 -9.37
C GLN A 150 -5.20 -14.01 -10.50
N VAL A 151 -5.16 -12.70 -10.26
CA VAL A 151 -5.55 -11.69 -11.26
C VAL A 151 -4.66 -11.77 -12.49
N PHE A 152 -3.34 -11.89 -12.30
CA PHE A 152 -2.38 -12.02 -13.38
C PHE A 152 -2.64 -13.27 -14.23
N ILE A 153 -2.78 -14.44 -13.58
CA ILE A 153 -3.00 -15.71 -14.28
C ILE A 153 -4.34 -15.69 -15.02
N LYS A 154 -5.40 -15.14 -14.42
CA LYS A 154 -6.70 -14.99 -15.08
C LYS A 154 -6.64 -14.14 -16.35
N GLN A 155 -5.80 -13.09 -16.35
CA GLN A 155 -5.65 -12.19 -17.48
C GLN A 155 -4.82 -12.79 -18.61
N TYR A 156 -3.69 -13.43 -18.30
CA TYR A 156 -2.72 -13.90 -19.32
C TYR A 156 -2.84 -15.38 -19.68
N TYR A 157 -3.47 -16.18 -18.81
CA TYR A 157 -3.64 -17.63 -18.95
C TYR A 157 -5.09 -18.01 -18.59
N PRO A 158 -6.09 -17.50 -19.34
CA PRO A 158 -7.50 -17.67 -18.99
C PRO A 158 -7.97 -19.14 -18.94
N ASN A 159 -7.23 -20.05 -19.58
CA ASN A 159 -7.53 -21.49 -19.60
C ASN A 159 -6.92 -22.25 -18.41
N TYR A 160 -6.12 -21.59 -17.56
CA TYR A 160 -5.54 -22.20 -16.38
C TYR A 160 -6.63 -22.60 -15.37
N GLN A 161 -6.61 -23.85 -14.93
CA GLN A 161 -7.65 -24.37 -14.02
C GLN A 161 -7.36 -24.00 -12.56
N ASN A 162 -8.42 -23.80 -11.77
CA ASN A 162 -8.38 -23.53 -10.33
C ASN A 162 -7.63 -22.24 -9.94
N VAL A 163 -7.78 -21.16 -10.73
CA VAL A 163 -7.13 -19.87 -10.45
C VAL A 163 -7.46 -19.37 -9.04
N GLU A 164 -8.72 -19.43 -8.60
CA GLU A 164 -9.16 -18.89 -7.31
C GLU A 164 -8.51 -19.58 -6.08
N ASP A 165 -8.00 -20.80 -6.27
CA ASP A 165 -7.33 -21.60 -5.24
C ASP A 165 -5.82 -21.36 -5.17
N ILE A 166 -5.27 -20.52 -6.04
CA ILE A 166 -3.83 -20.22 -6.02
C ILE A 166 -3.44 -19.60 -4.66
N ARG A 167 -2.40 -20.14 -4.05
CA ARG A 167 -1.76 -19.69 -2.81
C ARG A 167 -0.25 -19.63 -3.03
N ILE A 168 0.31 -18.44 -2.87
CA ILE A 168 1.73 -18.14 -3.07
C ILE A 168 2.28 -17.50 -1.81
N LYS A 169 3.43 -17.98 -1.38
CA LYS A 169 4.19 -17.45 -0.25
C LYS A 169 5.61 -17.13 -0.69
N ALA A 170 6.13 -16.01 -0.21
CA ALA A 170 7.51 -15.60 -0.40
C ALA A 170 8.23 -15.63 0.94
N ASP A 171 9.23 -16.51 1.07
CA ASP A 171 10.07 -16.58 2.26
C ASP A 171 11.37 -15.81 2.00
N PRO A 172 11.68 -14.76 2.78
CA PRO A 172 12.87 -13.95 2.56
C PRO A 172 14.15 -14.74 2.90
N SER A 173 15.14 -14.62 2.03
CA SER A 173 16.52 -15.04 2.25
C SER A 173 17.36 -13.83 2.63
N VAL A 174 18.19 -13.98 3.67
CA VAL A 174 19.06 -12.90 4.16
C VAL A 174 20.16 -12.63 3.12
N SER A 175 20.12 -11.46 2.48
CA SER A 175 21.15 -10.95 1.57
C SER A 175 21.39 -9.47 1.86
N SER A 176 22.63 -9.00 1.65
CA SER A 176 23.08 -7.66 2.05
C SER A 176 22.80 -6.55 1.04
N PHE A 177 22.43 -6.88 -0.20
CA PHE A 177 22.22 -5.89 -1.28
C PHE A 177 20.76 -5.71 -1.68
N MET A 178 19.99 -6.79 -1.70
CA MET A 178 18.54 -6.80 -1.94
C MET A 178 17.94 -8.05 -1.29
N THR A 179 16.67 -7.98 -0.89
CA THR A 179 15.96 -9.15 -0.38
C THR A 179 15.65 -10.09 -1.53
N PHE A 180 16.16 -11.31 -1.44
CA PHE A 180 15.82 -12.41 -2.33
C PHE A 180 14.79 -13.28 -1.65
N TYR A 181 13.85 -13.82 -2.41
CA TYR A 181 12.75 -14.61 -1.91
C TYR A 181 12.79 -16.01 -2.50
N LYS A 182 12.59 -17.02 -1.66
CA LYS A 182 12.19 -18.34 -2.12
C LYS A 182 10.68 -18.32 -2.25
N ILE A 183 10.19 -18.32 -3.49
CA ILE A 183 8.75 -18.24 -3.75
C ILE A 183 8.20 -19.64 -4.00
N GLY A 184 7.26 -20.04 -3.15
CA GLY A 184 6.60 -21.34 -3.19
C GLY A 184 5.08 -21.19 -3.21
N GLY A 185 4.39 -22.26 -3.58
CA GLY A 185 2.94 -22.27 -3.65
C GLY A 185 2.40 -23.50 -4.36
N ASN A 186 1.10 -23.48 -4.66
CA ASN A 186 0.42 -24.54 -5.41
C ASN A 186 0.34 -24.26 -6.93
N LEU A 187 1.09 -23.29 -7.42
CA LEU A 187 1.08 -22.94 -8.84
C LEU A 187 1.77 -24.02 -9.68
N ARG A 188 1.04 -24.57 -10.65
CA ARG A 188 1.54 -25.59 -11.59
C ARG A 188 2.37 -24.93 -12.70
N ILE A 189 3.62 -24.59 -12.38
CA ILE A 189 4.54 -23.87 -13.27
C ILE A 189 4.75 -24.57 -14.62
N ASN A 190 4.78 -25.90 -14.66
CA ASN A 190 4.96 -26.65 -15.91
C ASN A 190 3.80 -26.43 -16.88
N GLU A 191 2.56 -26.47 -16.39
CA GLU A 191 1.35 -26.18 -17.19
C GLU A 191 1.37 -24.73 -17.71
N LEU A 192 1.78 -23.78 -16.88
CA LEU A 192 1.93 -22.39 -17.31
C LEU A 192 3.02 -22.22 -18.37
N ASN A 193 4.12 -22.95 -18.29
CA ASN A 193 5.17 -22.93 -19.31
C ASN A 193 4.70 -23.52 -20.64
N GLU A 194 3.93 -24.59 -20.61
CA GLU A 194 3.30 -25.16 -21.82
C GLU A 194 2.36 -24.15 -22.47
N MET A 195 1.47 -23.52 -21.69
CA MET A 195 0.59 -22.47 -22.18
C MET A 195 1.37 -21.24 -22.69
N HIS A 196 2.45 -20.86 -22.01
CA HIS A 196 3.29 -19.73 -22.40
C HIS A 196 3.92 -19.94 -23.79
N GLN A 197 4.42 -21.14 -24.05
CA GLN A 197 4.95 -21.53 -25.36
C GLN A 197 3.85 -21.61 -26.43
N GLN A 198 2.68 -22.16 -26.10
CA GLN A 198 1.53 -22.22 -27.01
C GLN A 198 1.04 -20.83 -27.43
N ASN A 199 1.12 -19.85 -26.51
CA ASN A 199 0.80 -18.45 -26.79
C ASN A 199 1.90 -17.71 -27.57
N GLY A 200 3.01 -18.37 -27.92
CA GLY A 200 4.10 -17.80 -28.69
C GLY A 200 5.00 -16.85 -27.90
N TYR A 201 4.93 -16.86 -26.56
CA TYR A 201 5.81 -16.05 -25.73
C TYR A 201 7.21 -16.67 -25.64
N SER A 202 8.24 -15.82 -25.65
CA SER A 202 9.63 -16.25 -25.52
C SER A 202 10.01 -16.50 -24.06
N GLY A 203 10.72 -17.59 -23.78
CA GLY A 203 11.27 -17.89 -22.46
C GLY A 203 10.36 -18.80 -21.63
N THR A 204 10.51 -18.73 -20.31
CA THR A 204 9.70 -19.49 -19.35
C THR A 204 8.98 -18.53 -18.41
N PHE A 205 7.80 -18.94 -18.00
CA PHE A 205 7.08 -18.31 -16.91
C PHE A 205 7.90 -18.39 -15.62
N GLY A 206 7.98 -17.25 -14.92
CA GLY A 206 8.64 -17.14 -13.62
C GLY A 206 7.93 -16.11 -12.75
N TYR A 207 8.14 -16.21 -11.43
CA TYR A 207 7.54 -15.29 -10.47
C TYR A 207 8.02 -13.84 -10.66
N SER A 208 9.19 -13.62 -11.28
CA SER A 208 9.71 -12.30 -11.62
C SER A 208 8.70 -11.41 -12.37
N THR A 209 7.86 -11.96 -13.26
CA THR A 209 6.84 -11.17 -13.97
C THR A 209 5.69 -10.75 -13.05
N ILE A 210 5.29 -11.62 -12.12
CA ILE A 210 4.27 -11.29 -11.09
C ILE A 210 4.83 -10.24 -10.14
N LEU A 211 6.07 -10.42 -9.67
CA LEU A 211 6.72 -9.45 -8.81
C LEU A 211 6.89 -8.10 -9.52
N MET A 212 7.20 -8.10 -10.82
CA MET A 212 7.24 -6.87 -11.61
C MET A 212 5.88 -6.17 -11.64
N ALA A 213 4.78 -6.90 -11.88
CA ALA A 213 3.43 -6.32 -11.83
C ALA A 213 3.10 -5.76 -10.44
N LEU A 214 3.46 -6.47 -9.38
CA LEU A 214 3.29 -6.01 -7.99
C LEU A 214 4.10 -4.74 -7.71
N GLY A 215 5.35 -4.68 -8.19
CA GLY A 215 6.28 -3.58 -7.99
C GLY A 215 5.94 -2.34 -8.83
N GLU A 216 5.65 -2.50 -10.12
CA GLU A 216 5.20 -1.40 -10.99
C GLU A 216 3.94 -0.76 -10.41
N THR A 217 2.94 -1.57 -10.07
CA THR A 217 1.68 -1.03 -9.52
C THR A 217 1.86 -0.38 -8.15
N HIS A 218 2.78 -0.88 -7.32
CA HIS A 218 3.13 -0.25 -6.04
C HIS A 218 3.69 1.17 -6.24
N MET A 219 4.73 1.27 -7.07
CA MET A 219 5.46 2.52 -7.30
C MET A 219 4.61 3.56 -8.02
N ASP A 220 3.77 3.11 -8.95
CA ASP A 220 2.86 3.95 -9.71
C ASP A 220 1.76 4.55 -8.83
N CYS A 221 1.12 3.73 -7.99
CA CYS A 221 0.15 4.22 -7.00
C CYS A 221 0.79 5.22 -6.03
N TYR A 222 2.03 4.95 -5.59
CA TYR A 222 2.78 5.86 -4.74
C TYR A 222 3.02 7.21 -5.45
N LEU A 223 3.51 7.19 -6.70
CA LEU A 223 3.74 8.40 -7.48
C LEU A 223 2.46 9.22 -7.71
N ALA A 224 1.37 8.56 -8.10
CA ALA A 224 0.09 9.22 -8.32
C ALA A 224 -0.41 9.91 -7.04
N SER A 225 -0.24 9.26 -5.89
CA SER A 225 -0.57 9.83 -4.58
C SER A 225 0.34 11.00 -4.22
N GLU A 226 1.65 10.86 -4.38
CA GLU A 226 2.66 11.88 -4.06
C GLU A 226 2.45 13.15 -4.90
N LEU A 227 2.18 12.99 -6.20
CA LEU A 227 1.95 14.09 -7.12
C LEU A 227 0.50 14.62 -7.09
N GLN A 228 -0.39 13.96 -6.33
CA GLN A 228 -1.83 14.25 -6.27
C GLN A 228 -2.47 14.30 -7.67
N ALA A 229 -2.10 13.33 -8.51
CA ALA A 229 -2.47 13.29 -9.92
C ALA A 229 -3.35 12.07 -10.23
N GLU A 230 -4.27 12.25 -11.17
CA GLU A 230 -4.88 11.13 -11.88
C GLU A 230 -3.78 10.37 -12.63
N MET A 231 -3.90 9.07 -12.85
CA MET A 231 -2.82 8.29 -13.46
C MET A 231 -3.31 7.55 -14.70
N MET A 232 -2.56 7.70 -15.79
CA MET A 232 -2.74 6.88 -16.97
C MET A 232 -2.11 5.50 -16.72
N VAL A 233 -2.94 4.56 -16.28
CA VAL A 233 -2.49 3.21 -15.91
C VAL A 233 -1.96 2.42 -17.10
N ASN A 234 -0.94 1.61 -16.87
CA ASN A 234 -0.53 0.59 -17.83
C ASN A 234 -1.65 -0.45 -17.98
N GLN A 235 -2.21 -0.58 -19.18
CA GLN A 235 -3.28 -1.53 -19.46
C GLN A 235 -2.87 -2.97 -19.13
N ARG A 236 -1.57 -3.29 -19.24
CA ARG A 236 -0.98 -4.58 -18.86
C ARG A 236 -1.32 -4.96 -17.42
N TRP A 237 -1.33 -4.00 -16.50
CA TRP A 237 -1.54 -4.20 -15.07
C TRP A 237 -2.84 -3.61 -14.54
N SER A 238 -3.76 -3.19 -15.42
CA SER A 238 -5.04 -2.55 -15.08
C SER A 238 -5.81 -3.29 -13.97
N GLU A 239 -5.93 -4.61 -14.05
CA GLU A 239 -6.62 -5.42 -13.04
C GLU A 239 -5.84 -5.51 -11.72
N VAL A 240 -4.51 -5.43 -11.74
CA VAL A 240 -3.68 -5.40 -10.54
C VAL A 240 -3.81 -4.05 -9.82
N TYR A 241 -3.90 -2.93 -10.56
CA TYR A 241 -4.22 -1.62 -9.96
C TYR A 241 -5.59 -1.64 -9.28
N LYS A 242 -6.62 -2.16 -9.96
CA LYS A 242 -7.98 -2.29 -9.41
C LYS A 242 -7.99 -3.14 -8.15
N LEU A 243 -7.29 -4.28 -8.16
CA LEU A 243 -7.14 -5.14 -6.99
C LEU A 243 -6.55 -4.36 -5.82
N ARG A 244 -5.44 -3.64 -6.01
CA ARG A 244 -4.78 -2.86 -4.94
C ARG A 244 -5.72 -1.85 -4.30
N ILE A 245 -6.42 -1.06 -5.12
CA ILE A 245 -7.36 -0.04 -4.62
C ILE A 245 -8.48 -0.73 -3.82
N ASN A 246 -9.04 -1.81 -4.35
CA ASN A 246 -10.11 -2.55 -3.70
C ASN A 246 -9.66 -3.23 -2.40
N GLU A 247 -8.44 -3.78 -2.34
CA GLU A 247 -7.92 -4.38 -1.11
C GLU A 247 -7.66 -3.32 -0.02
N CYS A 248 -7.25 -2.11 -0.40
CA CYS A 248 -7.16 -0.99 0.55
C CYS A 248 -8.54 -0.65 1.15
N ILE A 249 -9.59 -0.55 0.31
CA ILE A 249 -10.96 -0.30 0.76
C ILE A 249 -11.45 -1.42 1.68
N LYS A 250 -11.32 -2.68 1.26
CA LYS A 250 -11.72 -3.85 2.07
C LYS A 250 -11.00 -3.92 3.40
N GLN A 251 -9.72 -3.52 3.45
CA GLN A 251 -8.96 -3.49 4.69
C GLN A 251 -9.50 -2.45 5.66
N VAL A 252 -9.94 -1.28 5.17
CA VAL A 252 -10.62 -0.25 5.96
C VAL A 252 -11.96 -0.78 6.47
N ASP A 253 -12.78 -1.36 5.59
CA ASP A 253 -14.10 -1.90 5.97
C ASP A 253 -13.97 -2.94 7.10
N LYS A 254 -13.06 -3.92 6.94
CA LYS A 254 -12.76 -4.90 8.00
C LYS A 254 -12.27 -4.25 9.29
N THR A 255 -11.55 -3.15 9.21
CA THR A 255 -11.05 -2.43 10.40
C THR A 255 -12.19 -1.72 11.11
N ILE A 256 -13.09 -1.07 10.37
CA ILE A 256 -14.29 -0.44 10.90
C ILE A 256 -15.18 -1.49 11.57
N ASP A 257 -15.47 -2.60 10.89
CA ASP A 257 -16.24 -3.70 11.46
C ASP A 257 -15.62 -4.20 12.77
N ASN A 258 -14.28 -4.37 12.82
CA ASN A 258 -13.58 -4.82 14.03
C ASN A 258 -13.65 -3.79 15.18
N ILE A 259 -13.63 -2.49 14.86
CA ILE A 259 -13.83 -1.40 15.83
C ILE A 259 -15.26 -1.43 16.37
N ASP A 260 -16.25 -1.62 15.50
CA ASP A 260 -17.67 -1.64 15.89
C ASP A 260 -17.98 -2.86 16.78
N HIS A 261 -17.50 -4.06 16.41
CA HIS A 261 -17.62 -5.24 17.28
C HIS A 261 -16.91 -5.06 18.63
N PHE A 262 -15.76 -4.38 18.64
CA PHE A 262 -15.08 -4.03 19.89
C PHE A 262 -15.89 -3.05 20.74
N HIS A 263 -16.52 -2.05 20.11
CA HIS A 263 -17.38 -1.09 20.76
C HIS A 263 -18.61 -1.76 21.38
N GLU A 264 -19.34 -2.59 20.62
CA GLU A 264 -20.49 -3.36 21.12
C GLU A 264 -20.12 -4.20 22.35
N MET A 265 -18.94 -4.82 22.36
CA MET A 265 -18.51 -5.66 23.48
C MET A 265 -18.13 -4.84 24.73
N THR A 266 -17.56 -3.65 24.57
CA THR A 266 -16.95 -2.89 25.67
C THR A 266 -17.82 -1.77 26.22
N ALA A 267 -18.74 -1.29 25.39
CA ALA A 267 -19.49 -0.07 25.58
C ALA A 267 -20.98 -0.28 25.27
N ASN A 268 -21.50 -1.51 25.40
CA ASN A 268 -22.95 -1.80 25.36
C ASN A 268 -23.67 -0.74 26.24
N ASP A 269 -24.43 0.15 25.61
CA ASP A 269 -25.16 1.33 26.16
C ASP A 269 -24.44 2.69 26.21
N TYR A 270 -23.17 2.81 25.82
CA TYR A 270 -22.43 4.07 25.74
C TYR A 270 -22.28 4.54 24.29
N LEU A 271 -22.29 5.87 24.09
CA LEU A 271 -22.02 6.47 22.79
C LEU A 271 -20.54 6.29 22.42
N SER A 272 -20.25 6.15 21.13
CA SER A 272 -18.86 6.12 20.67
C SER A 272 -18.16 7.42 21.05
N PRO A 273 -16.82 7.43 21.26
CA PRO A 273 -16.10 8.66 21.57
C PRO A 273 -16.30 9.77 20.52
N GLY A 274 -16.46 9.38 19.24
CA GLY A 274 -16.77 10.30 18.16
C GLY A 274 -18.17 10.89 18.26
N GLN A 275 -19.19 10.05 18.49
CA GLN A 275 -20.57 10.51 18.63
C GLN A 275 -20.75 11.41 19.86
N SER A 276 -20.10 11.06 20.96
CA SER A 276 -20.13 11.86 22.18
C SER A 276 -19.50 13.24 22.04
N PHE A 277 -18.45 13.36 21.21
CA PHE A 277 -17.87 14.65 20.87
C PHE A 277 -18.83 15.48 20.00
N VAL A 278 -19.45 14.87 18.98
CA VAL A 278 -20.45 15.52 18.11
C VAL A 278 -21.67 15.99 18.90
N ASP A 279 -22.12 15.19 19.87
CA ASP A 279 -23.26 15.52 20.75
C ASP A 279 -22.90 16.52 21.86
N GLY A 280 -21.64 16.98 21.92
CA GLY A 280 -21.18 17.96 22.90
C GLY A 280 -21.01 17.41 24.33
N LEU A 281 -21.08 16.09 24.52
CA LEU A 281 -20.83 15.43 25.81
C LEU A 281 -19.35 15.47 26.20
N VAL A 282 -18.46 15.58 25.21
CA VAL A 282 -17.02 15.80 25.38
C VAL A 282 -16.60 17.06 24.64
N SER A 283 -16.02 18.01 25.37
CA SER A 283 -15.49 19.24 24.78
C SER A 283 -14.18 19.01 24.00
N PRO A 284 -13.78 19.91 23.09
CA PRO A 284 -12.50 19.81 22.39
C PRO A 284 -11.28 19.66 23.30
N ASN A 285 -11.26 20.36 24.44
CA ASN A 285 -10.17 20.27 25.42
C ASN A 285 -10.13 18.91 26.12
N GLU A 286 -11.29 18.35 26.44
CA GLU A 286 -11.41 17.02 27.04
C GLU A 286 -11.04 15.92 26.04
N LEU A 287 -11.44 16.06 24.76
CA LEU A 287 -11.03 15.16 23.70
C LEU A 287 -9.49 15.12 23.59
N VAL A 288 -8.83 16.27 23.51
CA VAL A 288 -7.36 16.35 23.44
C VAL A 288 -6.71 15.74 24.68
N LYS A 289 -7.25 16.03 25.88
CA LYS A 289 -6.76 15.44 27.13
C LYS A 289 -6.91 13.92 27.14
N ASN A 290 -8.05 13.39 26.69
CA ASN A 290 -8.32 11.96 26.64
C ASN A 290 -7.42 11.29 25.58
N LEU A 291 -7.23 11.89 24.40
CA LEU A 291 -6.35 11.35 23.36
C LEU A 291 -4.88 11.28 23.79
N ASN A 292 -4.43 12.22 24.61
CA ASN A 292 -3.04 12.36 25.04
C ASN A 292 -2.74 11.76 26.43
N CYS A 293 -3.71 11.15 27.10
CA CYS A 293 -3.44 10.50 28.38
C CYS A 293 -2.63 9.21 28.18
N ASP A 294 -1.84 8.83 29.17
CA ASP A 294 -0.95 7.65 29.12
C ASP A 294 -1.71 6.36 28.75
N ASP A 295 -2.96 6.23 29.21
CA ASP A 295 -3.77 5.05 28.94
C ASP A 295 -4.15 4.96 27.45
N SER A 296 -4.43 6.08 26.79
CA SER A 296 -4.74 6.15 25.35
C SER A 296 -3.52 5.92 24.48
N VAL A 297 -2.36 6.45 24.87
CA VAL A 297 -1.09 6.23 24.15
C VAL A 297 -0.74 4.74 24.18
N LYS A 298 -0.75 4.12 25.36
CA LYS A 298 -0.45 2.70 25.53
C LYS A 298 -1.49 1.80 24.85
N PHE A 299 -2.75 2.23 24.78
CA PHE A 299 -3.77 1.52 24.02
C PHE A 299 -3.50 1.52 22.52
N ARG A 300 -3.13 2.67 21.94
CA ARG A 300 -2.73 2.74 20.52
C ARG A 300 -1.46 1.93 20.24
N GLU A 301 -0.48 1.95 21.14
CA GLU A 301 0.74 1.13 21.04
C GLU A 301 0.46 -0.37 21.18
N TRP A 302 -0.55 -0.75 21.95
CA TRP A 302 -1.01 -2.14 22.03
C TRP A 302 -1.73 -2.55 20.75
N LEU A 303 -2.64 -1.72 20.24
CA LEU A 303 -3.33 -1.95 18.97
C LEU A 303 -2.35 -2.12 17.80
N SER A 304 -1.27 -1.33 17.74
CA SER A 304 -0.28 -1.42 16.65
C SER A 304 0.53 -2.72 16.64
N LYS A 305 0.49 -3.50 17.73
CA LYS A 305 1.15 -4.81 17.85
C LYS A 305 0.20 -5.98 17.54
N ILE A 306 -1.10 -5.73 17.36
CA ILE A 306 -2.06 -6.76 16.98
C ILE A 306 -1.73 -7.21 15.55
N PRO A 307 -1.52 -8.52 15.30
CA PRO A 307 -1.28 -9.01 13.96
C PRO A 307 -2.44 -8.66 13.02
N GLN A 308 -2.12 -8.31 11.77
CA GLN A 308 -3.12 -7.93 10.77
C GLN A 308 -4.20 -9.01 10.63
N GLY A 309 -5.46 -8.60 10.62
CA GLY A 309 -6.62 -9.49 10.48
C GLY A 309 -7.08 -10.18 11.76
N GLN A 310 -6.41 -9.98 12.90
CA GLN A 310 -6.90 -10.48 14.19
C GLN A 310 -7.97 -9.54 14.78
N PRO A 311 -9.06 -10.08 15.35
CA PRO A 311 -10.09 -9.27 15.99
C PRO A 311 -9.57 -8.64 17.29
N ILE A 312 -9.82 -7.33 17.50
CA ILE A 312 -9.36 -6.59 18.69
C ILE A 312 -9.95 -7.22 19.95
N SER A 313 -11.21 -7.65 19.90
CA SER A 313 -11.90 -8.34 20.98
C SER A 313 -11.20 -9.64 21.40
N GLY A 314 -10.72 -10.43 20.42
CA GLY A 314 -9.98 -11.66 20.66
C GLY A 314 -8.62 -11.42 21.31
N GLU A 315 -7.87 -10.42 20.84
CA GLU A 315 -6.59 -10.05 21.45
C GLU A 315 -6.73 -9.42 22.83
N LEU A 316 -7.78 -8.62 23.05
CA LEU A 316 -8.12 -8.11 24.38
C LEU A 316 -8.39 -9.28 25.33
N TYR A 317 -9.14 -10.29 24.89
CA TYR A 317 -9.40 -11.50 25.68
C TYR A 317 -8.11 -12.25 26.02
N LYS A 318 -7.20 -12.45 25.07
CA LYS A 318 -5.89 -13.09 25.34
C LYS A 318 -5.07 -12.29 26.35
N ALA A 319 -5.02 -10.97 26.21
CA ALA A 319 -4.31 -10.07 27.13
C ALA A 319 -4.86 -10.14 28.57
N ILE A 320 -6.16 -10.41 28.71
CA ILE A 320 -6.84 -10.63 29.98
C ILE A 320 -6.60 -12.06 30.50
N GLN A 321 -6.65 -13.09 29.65
CA GLN A 321 -6.53 -14.50 30.02
C GLN A 321 -5.12 -14.91 30.46
N ASN A 322 -4.08 -14.34 29.85
CA ASN A 322 -2.68 -14.58 30.22
C ASN A 322 -2.34 -14.08 31.64
N GLN A 323 -3.31 -13.49 32.33
CA GLN A 323 -3.21 -13.13 33.74
C GLN A 323 -3.89 -14.22 34.57
N ASN A 324 -3.14 -14.83 35.49
CA ASN A 324 -3.65 -15.76 36.51
C ASN A 324 -4.59 -15.04 37.50
N SER A 325 -5.74 -14.57 37.03
CA SER A 325 -6.75 -13.91 37.85
C SER A 325 -7.98 -14.81 37.93
N ASN A 326 -8.23 -15.38 39.11
CA ASN A 326 -9.36 -16.25 39.43
C ASN A 326 -10.70 -15.49 39.51
N LYS A 327 -10.79 -14.33 38.85
CA LYS A 327 -11.85 -13.34 39.02
C LYS A 327 -13.03 -13.63 38.09
N LEU A 328 -14.25 -13.43 38.61
CA LEU A 328 -15.54 -13.74 37.96
C LEU A 328 -15.70 -13.07 36.58
N TRP A 329 -15.10 -11.90 36.36
CA TRP A 329 -15.18 -11.14 35.10
C TRP A 329 -14.34 -11.76 33.97
N VAL A 330 -13.20 -12.40 34.29
CA VAL A 330 -12.43 -13.17 33.30
C VAL A 330 -13.27 -14.34 32.79
N LYS A 331 -14.18 -14.89 33.61
CA LYS A 331 -15.16 -15.90 33.18
C LYS A 331 -16.25 -15.29 32.30
N GLY A 332 -16.74 -14.08 32.59
CA GLY A 332 -17.75 -13.40 31.76
C GLY A 332 -17.25 -13.05 30.35
N ILE A 333 -16.07 -12.46 30.23
CA ILE A 333 -15.43 -12.17 28.93
C ILE A 333 -15.07 -13.49 28.22
N ARG A 334 -14.67 -14.53 28.94
CA ARG A 334 -14.42 -15.88 28.39
C ARG A 334 -15.67 -16.49 27.75
N THR A 335 -16.82 -16.41 28.41
CA THR A 335 -18.07 -16.96 27.87
C THR A 335 -18.53 -16.18 26.64
N LEU A 336 -18.43 -14.84 26.63
CA LEU A 336 -18.80 -14.01 25.48
C LEU A 336 -17.85 -14.23 24.28
N ALA A 337 -16.54 -14.27 24.52
CA ALA A 337 -15.56 -14.53 23.47
C ALA A 337 -15.73 -15.92 22.84
N GLN A 338 -16.10 -16.95 23.63
CA GLN A 338 -16.37 -18.31 23.12
C GLN A 338 -17.62 -18.39 22.25
N VAL A 339 -18.64 -17.56 22.53
CA VAL A 339 -19.85 -17.44 21.71
C VAL A 339 -19.55 -16.73 20.39
N VAL A 340 -18.77 -15.65 20.42
CA VAL A 340 -18.42 -14.86 19.22
C VAL A 340 -17.41 -15.58 18.31
N THR A 341 -16.49 -16.35 18.88
CA THR A 341 -15.49 -17.13 18.10
C THR A 341 -16.02 -18.46 17.58
N GLY A 342 -17.30 -18.80 17.82
CA GLY A 342 -17.95 -19.98 17.27
C GLY A 342 -17.49 -21.32 17.87
N LEU A 343 -16.82 -21.32 19.03
CA LEU A 343 -16.29 -22.53 19.67
C LEU A 343 -17.36 -23.37 20.41
N ILE A 344 -18.61 -22.91 20.49
CA ILE A 344 -19.74 -23.64 21.05
C ILE A 344 -20.87 -23.67 20.02
N PRO A 345 -21.34 -24.85 19.56
CA PRO A 345 -22.52 -24.94 18.70
C PRO A 345 -23.75 -24.48 19.50
N ILE A 346 -24.36 -23.38 19.07
CA ILE A 346 -25.53 -22.79 19.72
C ILE A 346 -26.74 -23.71 19.47
N ILE A 347 -27.08 -24.56 20.45
CA ILE A 347 -28.36 -25.27 20.49
C ILE A 347 -29.27 -24.51 21.46
N GLY A 348 -30.18 -23.70 20.91
CA GLY A 348 -31.32 -23.12 21.63
C GLY A 348 -31.35 -21.58 21.70
N PRO A 349 -32.55 -20.98 21.75
CA PRO A 349 -32.74 -19.55 21.54
C PRO A 349 -32.29 -18.77 22.79
N ILE A 350 -31.13 -18.11 22.70
CA ILE A 350 -30.77 -17.03 23.63
C ILE A 350 -31.61 -15.81 23.25
N ALA A 351 -32.86 -15.83 23.69
CA ALA A 351 -33.72 -14.66 23.73
C ALA A 351 -33.28 -13.77 24.91
N GLY A 352 -32.87 -12.53 24.60
CA GLY A 352 -33.14 -11.38 25.46
C GLY A 352 -32.31 -11.17 26.74
N GLY A 353 -31.08 -11.67 26.82
CA GLY A 353 -30.23 -11.47 28.00
C GLY A 353 -28.78 -11.15 27.67
N ALA A 354 -28.50 -9.97 27.13
CA ALA A 354 -27.15 -9.42 27.16
C ALA A 354 -26.77 -9.20 28.62
N LEU A 355 -25.89 -10.05 29.17
CA LEU A 355 -25.37 -9.92 30.53
C LEU A 355 -24.61 -8.59 30.64
N THR A 356 -25.25 -7.58 31.21
CA THR A 356 -24.67 -6.33 31.69
C THR A 356 -23.68 -6.63 32.82
N CYS A 357 -22.42 -6.89 32.46
CA CYS A 357 -21.32 -7.15 33.40
C CYS A 357 -20.35 -5.97 33.50
N LEU A 358 -20.84 -4.72 33.52
CA LEU A 358 -19.99 -3.51 33.53
C LEU A 358 -20.00 -2.69 34.83
N ASP A 359 -20.88 -2.98 35.81
CA ASP A 359 -20.88 -2.23 37.09
C ASP A 359 -19.73 -2.63 38.05
N GLY A 360 -18.98 -3.70 37.73
CA GLY A 360 -17.91 -4.24 38.58
C GLY A 360 -16.50 -3.66 38.37
N PHE A 361 -16.32 -2.63 37.55
CA PHE A 361 -15.00 -2.13 37.15
C PHE A 361 -14.34 -1.15 38.15
N ALA A 362 -14.95 -0.93 39.33
CA ALA A 362 -14.46 -0.02 40.36
C ALA A 362 -13.85 -0.77 41.55
N GLY A 363 -12.68 -1.37 41.36
CA GLY A 363 -11.93 -1.93 42.48
C GLY A 363 -10.76 -2.80 42.04
N ASP A 364 -9.60 -2.19 41.86
CA ASP A 364 -8.40 -2.50 42.67
C ASP A 364 -7.07 -2.19 41.97
N LYS A 365 -6.13 -1.80 42.83
CA LYS A 365 -4.75 -1.44 42.53
C LYS A 365 -4.02 -2.52 41.73
N ILE A 366 -3.29 -2.04 40.74
CA ILE A 366 -2.52 -2.77 39.76
C ILE A 366 -1.15 -3.10 40.37
N ILE A 367 -0.87 -4.38 40.57
CA ILE A 367 0.47 -4.88 40.94
C ILE A 367 1.30 -5.25 39.69
N ASN A 368 0.70 -5.34 38.50
CA ASN A 368 1.33 -5.94 37.30
C ASN A 368 1.42 -5.05 36.04
N GLY A 369 1.55 -3.72 36.17
CA GLY A 369 1.72 -2.83 35.01
C GLY A 369 0.44 -2.51 34.21
N TRP A 370 0.56 -1.68 33.16
CA TRP A 370 -0.56 -1.16 32.37
C TRP A 370 -1.26 -2.25 31.52
N GLN A 371 -2.59 -2.14 31.32
CA GLN A 371 -3.38 -3.11 30.54
C GLN A 371 -4.44 -2.43 29.65
N PRO A 372 -4.80 -3.03 28.49
CA PRO A 372 -5.82 -2.48 27.58
C PRO A 372 -7.21 -2.30 28.22
N SER A 373 -7.58 -3.17 29.17
CA SER A 373 -8.83 -3.06 29.94
C SER A 373 -8.90 -1.81 30.81
N MET A 374 -7.77 -1.21 31.17
CA MET A 374 -7.72 0.06 31.93
C MET A 374 -8.16 1.23 31.07
N PHE A 375 -7.76 1.25 29.80
CA PHE A 375 -8.22 2.26 28.85
C PHE A 375 -9.73 2.17 28.64
N VAL A 376 -10.26 0.95 28.41
CA VAL A 376 -11.70 0.72 28.28
C VAL A 376 -12.44 1.26 29.52
N ASN A 377 -11.99 0.89 30.72
CA ASN A 377 -12.64 1.29 31.97
C ASN A 377 -12.56 2.80 32.25
N LYS A 378 -11.39 3.42 32.07
CA LYS A 378 -11.17 4.81 32.49
C LYS A 378 -11.55 5.83 31.44
N VAL A 379 -11.36 5.49 30.16
CA VAL A 379 -11.52 6.42 29.05
C VAL A 379 -12.82 6.14 28.29
N LEU A 380 -13.16 4.87 28.03
CA LEU A 380 -14.36 4.54 27.26
C LEU A 380 -15.64 4.39 28.11
N THR A 381 -15.56 4.06 29.40
CA THR A 381 -16.77 3.83 30.22
C THR A 381 -16.94 4.79 31.41
N LYS A 382 -15.88 5.07 32.19
CA LYS A 382 -15.95 6.05 33.29
C LYS A 382 -15.78 7.51 32.85
N GLY A 383 -15.19 7.73 31.68
CA GLY A 383 -15.07 9.04 31.06
C GLY A 383 -16.33 9.36 30.25
N GLN A 384 -17.28 10.10 30.84
CA GLN A 384 -18.09 11.10 30.14
C GLN A 384 -19.19 10.67 29.13
N PHE A 385 -19.49 9.39 28.92
CA PHE A 385 -20.40 8.98 27.83
C PHE A 385 -21.77 8.42 28.28
N LYS A 386 -22.28 8.81 29.46
CA LYS A 386 -23.66 8.49 29.87
C LYS A 386 -24.63 9.52 29.31
N LYS A 387 -25.73 9.05 28.70
CA LYS A 387 -26.88 9.88 28.30
C LYS A 387 -27.48 10.65 29.46
#